data_AF-A0A923C8W6-F1
#
_entry.id   AF-A0A923C8W6-F1
#
_cell.length_a   1.000
_cell.length_b   1.000
_cell.length_c   1.000
_cell.angle_alpha   90.00
_cell.angle_beta   90.00
_cell.angle_gamma   90.00
#
_symmetry.space_group_name_H-M   'P 1'
#
loop_
_entity.id
_entity.type
_entity.pdbx_description
1 polymer ?
#
loop_
_entity_poly.entity_id
_entity_poly.type
_entity_poly.pdbx_seq_one_letter_code
_entity_poly.pdbx_strand_id
1 'polypeptide(L)'
;MLKRLVHKFFAPSASAPASAGEADNVTPDAFSATPPIHIEAPGVKPLNLKALMREENGFPLPDWDAVMTWLKTIPGDDQQGVAWGQCELAWLQHLREALGEGFRLRVADQVALLSSKDDASARATMAFVSRARQRIVRTLEGVAE
;
A
#
# COMPACT_ATOMS: atom_id res chain seq x y z
N MET A 1 20.35 6.55 7.28
CA MET A 1 20.23 6.31 5.82
C MET A 1 18.97 5.50 5.49
N LEU A 2 17.78 5.95 5.93
CA LEU A 2 16.53 5.16 5.87
C LEU A 2 15.45 5.80 4.97
N LYS A 3 15.85 6.61 3.97
CA LYS A 3 14.94 7.42 3.14
C LYS A 3 14.64 6.84 1.76
N ARG A 4 15.18 5.66 1.39
CA ARG A 4 15.14 5.16 0.00
C ARG A 4 14.16 4.02 -0.32
N LEU A 5 13.53 3.38 0.67
CA LEU A 5 12.65 2.24 0.38
C LEU A 5 11.18 2.59 0.08
N VAL A 6 10.68 3.77 0.48
CA VAL A 6 9.24 4.10 0.33
C VAL A 6 8.94 4.80 -1.01
N HIS A 7 9.92 5.39 -1.67
CA HIS A 7 9.73 6.14 -2.92
C HIS A 7 9.52 5.27 -4.17
N LYS A 8 9.70 3.94 -4.09
CA LYS A 8 9.66 3.08 -5.29
C LYS A 8 8.31 2.39 -5.53
N PHE A 9 7.38 2.47 -4.59
CA PHE A 9 6.14 1.68 -4.67
C PHE A 9 4.94 2.41 -5.28
N PHE A 10 5.01 3.73 -5.51
CA PHE A 10 3.87 4.51 -6.03
C PHE A 10 4.24 5.62 -7.05
N ALA A 11 5.43 5.59 -7.66
CA ALA A 11 5.72 6.50 -8.78
C ALA A 11 5.18 5.91 -10.10
N PRO A 12 4.62 6.71 -11.02
CA PRO A 12 4.26 6.24 -12.36
C PRO A 12 5.53 5.85 -13.11
N SER A 13 5.72 4.57 -13.38
CA SER A 13 6.85 4.09 -14.17
C SER A 13 6.50 4.23 -15.65
N ALA A 14 7.24 5.10 -16.35
CA ALA A 14 7.20 5.19 -17.81
C ALA A 14 7.59 3.85 -18.46
N SER A 15 6.81 3.43 -19.44
CA SER A 15 6.93 2.17 -20.18
C SER A 15 8.26 1.98 -20.90
N ALA A 16 8.90 0.83 -20.71
CA ALA A 16 9.84 0.19 -21.64
C ALA A 16 9.64 -1.34 -21.59
N PRO A 17 9.84 -2.07 -22.71
CA PRO A 17 9.17 -3.36 -22.94
C PRO A 17 9.82 -4.54 -22.22
N ALA A 18 8.96 -5.52 -21.95
CA ALA A 18 9.18 -6.76 -21.22
C ALA A 18 10.40 -7.56 -21.69
N SER A 19 11.16 -8.06 -20.72
CA SER A 19 11.97 -9.27 -20.86
C SER A 19 11.65 -10.21 -19.71
N ALA A 20 11.42 -11.47 -20.07
CA ALA A 20 10.96 -12.53 -19.20
C ALA A 20 11.99 -12.85 -18.10
N GLY A 21 11.59 -12.69 -16.84
CA GLY A 21 12.37 -13.12 -15.68
C GLY A 21 12.14 -12.29 -14.42
N GLU A 22 10.90 -12.17 -13.93
CA GLU A 22 10.64 -11.42 -12.69
C GLU A 22 9.52 -12.06 -11.86
N ALA A 23 9.73 -13.33 -11.48
CA ALA A 23 8.87 -14.03 -10.53
C ALA A 23 9.40 -14.00 -9.08
N ASP A 24 10.54 -13.37 -8.84
CA ASP A 24 11.28 -13.51 -7.57
C ASP A 24 11.24 -12.30 -6.63
N ASN A 25 10.55 -11.22 -6.97
CA ASN A 25 10.52 -10.02 -6.11
C ASN A 25 9.32 -9.97 -5.14
N VAL A 26 8.94 -11.11 -4.56
CA VAL A 26 8.08 -11.11 -3.37
C VAL A 26 9.02 -11.03 -2.17
N THR A 27 9.38 -9.83 -1.76
CA THR A 27 10.21 -9.66 -0.56
C THR A 27 9.38 -10.03 0.67
N PRO A 28 9.71 -11.11 1.41
CA PRO A 28 9.07 -11.38 2.69
C PRO A 28 9.54 -10.33 3.68
N ASP A 29 8.62 -9.69 4.40
CA ASP A 29 8.90 -8.90 5.60
C ASP A 29 9.83 -7.66 5.46
N ALA A 30 9.97 -7.04 4.29
CA ALA A 30 10.68 -5.75 4.19
C ALA A 30 9.88 -4.53 4.72
N PHE A 31 8.84 -4.75 5.54
CA PHE A 31 8.11 -3.68 6.21
C PHE A 31 8.60 -3.53 7.65
N SER A 32 8.80 -2.27 8.06
CA SER A 32 9.23 -1.88 9.40
C SER A 32 8.44 -2.64 10.47
N ALA A 33 9.13 -3.10 11.52
CA ALA A 33 8.51 -3.78 12.65
C ALA A 33 7.45 -2.90 13.33
N THR A 34 7.57 -1.57 13.24
CA THR A 34 6.64 -0.61 13.82
C THR A 34 5.85 0.12 12.73
N PRO A 35 4.51 0.13 12.81
CA PRO A 35 3.64 0.85 11.88
C PRO A 35 3.89 2.37 11.91
N PRO A 36 3.84 3.04 10.74
CA PRO A 36 4.03 4.47 10.66
C PRO A 36 2.86 5.22 11.33
N ILE A 37 3.22 6.23 12.12
CA ILE A 37 2.27 7.11 12.80
C ILE A 37 1.94 8.34 11.95
N HIS A 38 2.93 8.82 11.19
CA HIS A 38 2.81 10.02 10.37
C HIS A 38 2.99 9.69 8.89
N ILE A 39 2.18 10.33 8.04
CA ILE A 39 2.31 10.29 6.59
C ILE A 39 2.76 11.68 6.12
N GLU A 40 3.81 11.70 5.31
CA GLU A 40 4.39 12.91 4.76
C GLU A 40 3.98 13.08 3.30
N ALA A 41 3.70 14.30 2.88
CA ALA A 41 3.50 14.65 1.47
C ALA A 41 4.13 16.02 1.18
N PRO A 42 4.59 16.27 -0.07
CA PRO A 42 5.28 17.52 -0.39
C PRO A 42 4.38 18.75 -0.18
N GLY A 43 4.93 19.77 0.48
CA GLY A 43 4.27 21.08 0.61
C GLY A 43 3.08 21.13 1.58
N VAL A 44 2.75 20.03 2.28
CA VAL A 44 1.67 20.01 3.26
C VAL A 44 2.15 19.58 4.64
N LYS A 45 1.36 19.91 5.67
CA LYS A 45 1.60 19.42 7.02
C LYS A 45 1.44 17.88 7.05
N PRO A 46 2.36 17.14 7.70
CA PRO A 46 2.21 15.69 7.86
C PRO A 46 0.89 15.30 8.54
N LEU A 47 0.28 14.22 8.06
CA LEU A 47 -0.92 13.63 8.65
C LEU A 47 -0.50 12.74 9.83
N ASN A 48 -1.08 12.95 11.00
CA ASN A 48 -0.97 11.96 12.10
C ASN A 48 -2.08 10.92 11.92
N LEU A 49 -1.78 9.85 11.19
CA LEU A 49 -2.75 8.83 10.84
C LEU A 49 -3.24 8.08 12.08
N LYS A 50 -2.36 7.80 13.06
CA LYS A 50 -2.75 7.11 14.30
C LYS A 50 -3.77 7.92 15.11
N ALA A 51 -3.64 9.24 15.13
CA ALA A 51 -4.62 10.11 15.80
C ALA A 51 -5.98 10.15 15.10
N LEU A 52 -6.05 9.75 13.81
CA LEU A 52 -7.28 9.63 13.04
C LEU A 52 -7.85 8.20 13.07
N MET A 53 -7.23 7.27 13.79
CA MET A 53 -7.76 5.92 13.94
C MET A 53 -8.58 5.82 15.22
N ARG A 54 -9.82 5.37 15.09
CA ARG A 54 -10.62 4.91 16.22
C ARG A 54 -10.47 3.40 16.35
N GLU A 55 -10.60 2.90 17.57
CA GLU A 55 -10.72 1.46 17.78
C GLU A 55 -12.18 1.06 17.64
N GLU A 56 -12.44 0.06 16.80
CA GLU A 56 -13.77 -0.52 16.61
C GLU A 56 -13.66 -2.03 16.70
N ASN A 57 -14.29 -2.61 17.72
CA ASN A 57 -14.20 -4.05 18.05
C ASN A 57 -12.76 -4.56 18.21
N GLY A 58 -11.85 -3.75 18.77
CA GLY A 58 -10.44 -4.10 18.94
C GLY A 58 -9.59 -3.91 17.68
N PHE A 59 -10.14 -3.35 16.60
CA PHE A 59 -9.41 -3.11 15.35
C PHE A 59 -9.29 -1.63 15.03
N PRO A 60 -8.15 -1.18 14.46
CA PRO A 60 -7.97 0.20 14.06
C PRO A 60 -8.80 0.49 12.79
N LEU A 61 -9.73 1.43 12.90
CA LEU A 61 -10.52 1.95 11.80
C LEU A 61 -10.17 3.42 11.56
N PRO A 62 -9.58 3.77 10.40
CA PRO A 62 -9.29 5.16 10.07
C PRO A 62 -10.55 6.00 9.83
N ASP A 63 -10.50 7.27 10.22
CA ASP A 63 -11.41 8.30 9.73
C ASP A 63 -11.02 8.66 8.29
N TRP A 64 -11.60 7.94 7.33
CA TRP A 64 -11.32 8.12 5.91
C TRP A 64 -11.77 9.48 5.39
N ASP A 65 -12.81 10.10 5.96
CA ASP A 65 -13.25 11.43 5.56
C ASP A 65 -12.19 12.49 5.91
N ALA A 66 -11.58 12.38 7.09
CA ALA A 66 -10.46 13.23 7.50
C ALA A 66 -9.20 13.00 6.64
N VAL A 67 -8.89 11.75 6.31
CA VAL A 67 -7.79 11.40 5.39
C VAL A 67 -8.03 12.02 4.01
N MET A 68 -9.24 11.86 3.44
CA MET A 68 -9.60 12.43 2.14
C MET A 68 -9.57 13.96 2.15
N THR A 69 -9.94 14.59 3.27
CA THR A 69 -9.82 16.04 3.44
C THR A 69 -8.36 16.48 3.44
N TRP A 70 -7.48 15.76 4.13
CA TRP A 70 -6.04 16.04 4.10
C TRP A 70 -5.45 15.83 2.70
N LEU A 71 -5.80 14.75 2.00
CA LEU A 71 -5.30 14.47 0.65
C LEU A 71 -5.58 15.62 -0.32
N LYS A 72 -6.79 16.21 -0.26
CA LYS A 72 -7.17 17.37 -1.09
C LYS A 72 -6.29 18.61 -0.87
N THR A 73 -5.51 18.66 0.21
CA THR A 73 -4.55 19.74 0.44
C THR A 73 -3.23 19.56 -0.30
N ILE A 74 -2.94 18.34 -0.80
CA ILE A 74 -1.71 18.00 -1.51
C ILE A 74 -1.81 18.48 -2.96
N PRO A 75 -0.80 19.22 -3.45
CA PRO A 75 -0.81 19.69 -4.84
C PRO A 75 -0.47 18.56 -5.81
N GLY A 76 -1.44 18.26 -6.70
CA GLY A 76 -1.26 17.34 -7.82
C GLY A 76 -1.75 15.93 -7.54
N ASP A 77 -2.49 15.38 -8.51
CA ASP A 77 -3.22 14.11 -8.37
C ASP A 77 -2.27 12.91 -8.18
N ASP A 78 -1.11 12.90 -8.84
CA ASP A 78 -0.08 11.87 -8.65
C ASP A 78 0.41 11.80 -7.19
N GLN A 79 0.63 12.97 -6.57
CA GLN A 79 1.10 13.05 -5.19
C GLN A 79 0.00 12.65 -4.21
N GLN A 80 -1.26 12.96 -4.54
CA GLN A 80 -2.42 12.47 -3.78
C GLN A 80 -2.52 10.96 -3.85
N GLY A 81 -2.36 10.35 -5.03
CA GLY A 81 -2.36 8.89 -5.21
C GLY A 81 -1.26 8.21 -4.41
N VAL A 82 -0.04 8.75 -4.43
CA VAL A 82 1.08 8.26 -3.61
C VAL A 82 0.75 8.33 -2.12
N ALA A 83 0.26 9.48 -1.65
CA ALA A 83 -0.06 9.69 -0.25
C ALA A 83 -1.24 8.81 0.22
N TRP A 84 -2.22 8.57 -0.65
CA TRP A 84 -3.32 7.64 -0.40
C TRP A 84 -2.80 6.21 -0.18
N GLY A 85 -1.99 5.70 -1.12
CA GLY A 85 -1.39 4.37 -0.99
C GLY A 85 -0.53 4.21 0.28
N GLN A 86 0.14 5.29 0.71
CA GLN A 86 0.87 5.29 1.98
C GLN A 86 -0.08 5.22 3.19
N CYS A 87 -1.23 5.91 3.16
CA CYS A 87 -2.23 5.82 4.23
C CYS A 87 -2.82 4.40 4.31
N GLU A 88 -3.14 3.78 3.17
CA GLU A 88 -3.65 2.40 3.12
C GLU A 88 -2.64 1.40 3.69
N LEU A 89 -1.39 1.47 3.23
CA LEU A 89 -0.32 0.59 3.72
C LEU A 89 -0.01 0.81 5.20
N ALA A 90 -0.07 2.06 5.66
CA ALA A 90 0.11 2.38 7.07
C ALA A 90 -1.02 1.77 7.91
N TRP A 91 -2.27 1.92 7.48
CA TRP A 91 -3.42 1.30 8.13
C TRP A 91 -3.30 -0.23 8.18
N LEU A 92 -2.93 -0.89 7.07
CA LEU A 92 -2.73 -2.34 7.06
C LEU A 92 -1.65 -2.82 8.03
N GLN A 93 -0.62 -2.01 8.29
CA GLN A 93 0.39 -2.32 9.30
C GLN A 93 -0.17 -2.24 10.73
N HIS A 94 -0.96 -1.21 11.05
CA HIS A 94 -1.66 -1.12 12.34
C HIS A 94 -2.68 -2.27 12.50
N LEU A 95 -3.41 -2.60 11.43
CA LEU A 95 -4.36 -3.71 11.44
C LEU A 95 -3.68 -5.06 11.65
N ARG A 96 -2.49 -5.27 11.05
CA ARG A 96 -1.67 -6.47 11.31
C ARG A 96 -1.32 -6.59 12.79
N GLU A 97 -0.91 -5.51 13.45
CA GLU A 97 -0.60 -5.55 14.88
C GLU A 97 -1.82 -5.94 15.72
N ALA A 98 -2.99 -5.38 15.41
CA ALA A 98 -4.24 -5.72 16.11
C ALA A 98 -4.71 -7.17 15.87
N LEU A 99 -4.44 -7.74 14.68
CA LEU A 99 -4.75 -9.13 14.35
C LEU A 99 -3.78 -10.15 14.98
N GLY A 100 -2.59 -9.71 15.38
CA GLY A 100 -1.58 -10.52 16.06
C GLY A 100 -0.63 -11.30 15.13
N GLU A 101 0.28 -12.06 15.76
CA GLU A 101 1.46 -12.67 15.12
C GLU A 101 1.14 -13.68 13.99
N GLY A 102 -0.08 -14.20 13.95
CA GLY A 102 -0.53 -15.12 12.91
C GLY A 102 -0.74 -14.45 11.54
N PHE A 103 -0.75 -13.12 11.47
CA PHE A 103 -1.00 -12.37 10.23
C PHE A 103 0.27 -11.71 9.70
N ARG A 104 0.49 -11.82 8.39
CA ARG A 104 1.60 -11.19 7.68
C ARG A 104 1.07 -10.24 6.61
N LEU A 105 1.70 -9.07 6.51
CA LEU A 105 1.47 -8.13 5.43
C LEU A 105 2.55 -8.34 4.36
N ARG A 106 2.12 -8.56 3.12
CA ARG A 106 3.00 -8.69 1.96
C ARG A 106 2.60 -7.65 0.94
N VAL A 107 3.59 -7.05 0.30
CA VAL A 107 3.35 -6.04 -0.74
C VAL A 107 4.22 -6.35 -1.93
N ALA A 108 3.64 -6.29 -3.12
CA ALA A 108 4.37 -6.38 -4.38
C ALA A 108 3.62 -5.52 -5.42
N ASP A 109 4.38 -4.75 -6.19
CA ASP A 109 3.83 -3.78 -7.15
C ASP A 109 2.77 -2.86 -6.51
N GLN A 110 1.53 -2.91 -7.01
CA GLN A 110 0.35 -2.17 -6.56
C GLN A 110 -0.62 -3.05 -5.73
N VAL A 111 -0.12 -4.14 -5.16
CA VAL A 111 -0.94 -5.12 -4.42
C VAL A 111 -0.39 -5.27 -3.01
N ALA A 112 -1.28 -5.19 -2.02
CA ALA A 112 -1.00 -5.55 -0.64
C ALA A 112 -1.91 -6.70 -0.20
N LEU A 113 -1.34 -7.66 0.53
CA LEU A 113 -2.04 -8.81 1.10
C LEU A 113 -1.73 -8.93 2.58
N LEU A 114 -2.76 -8.75 3.41
CA LEU A 114 -2.75 -9.05 4.83
C LEU A 114 -3.44 -10.40 5.06
N SER A 115 -2.72 -11.42 5.51
CA SER A 115 -3.27 -12.77 5.65
C SER A 115 -2.48 -13.65 6.61
N SER A 116 -3.14 -14.66 7.17
CA SER A 116 -2.53 -15.76 7.92
C SER A 116 -2.12 -16.97 7.07
N LYS A 117 -2.24 -16.87 5.74
CA LYS A 117 -1.85 -17.92 4.81
C LYS A 117 -0.36 -18.23 4.86
N ASP A 118 -0.03 -19.49 4.61
CA ASP A 118 1.34 -19.93 4.38
C ASP A 118 1.96 -19.25 3.14
N ASP A 119 3.28 -19.37 3.03
CA ASP A 119 4.05 -18.65 2.02
C ASP A 119 3.66 -19.01 0.58
N ALA A 120 3.39 -20.27 0.30
CA ALA A 120 3.02 -20.72 -1.04
C ALA A 120 1.63 -20.20 -1.42
N SER A 121 0.65 -20.35 -0.52
CA SER A 121 -0.71 -19.88 -0.73
C SER A 121 -0.78 -18.37 -0.94
N ALA A 122 -0.08 -17.59 -0.10
CA ALA A 122 -0.09 -16.14 -0.24
C ALA A 122 0.64 -15.65 -1.50
N ARG A 123 1.74 -16.30 -1.93
CA ARG A 123 2.36 -16.01 -3.24
C ARG A 123 1.41 -16.29 -4.40
N ALA A 124 0.69 -17.41 -4.38
CA ALA A 124 -0.30 -17.75 -5.39
C ALA A 124 -1.44 -16.71 -5.43
N THR A 125 -1.93 -16.26 -4.27
CA THR A 125 -2.94 -15.18 -4.18
C THR A 125 -2.43 -13.88 -4.76
N MET A 126 -1.23 -13.42 -4.38
CA MET A 126 -0.62 -12.20 -4.93
C MET A 126 -0.50 -12.26 -6.45
N ALA A 127 0.04 -13.36 -6.98
CA ALA A 127 0.20 -13.53 -8.43
C ALA A 127 -1.15 -13.56 -9.18
N PHE A 128 -2.18 -14.16 -8.57
CA PHE A 128 -3.52 -14.15 -9.14
C PHE A 128 -4.10 -12.73 -9.19
N VAL A 129 -4.03 -11.98 -8.08
CA VAL A 129 -4.54 -10.60 -8.00
C VAL A 129 -3.80 -9.69 -8.99
N SER A 130 -2.47 -9.79 -9.09
CA SER A 130 -1.69 -9.01 -10.05
C SER A 130 -2.12 -9.29 -11.50
N ARG A 131 -2.32 -10.56 -11.87
CA ARG A 131 -2.83 -10.92 -13.22
C ARG A 131 -4.26 -10.43 -13.46
N ALA A 132 -5.12 -10.50 -12.45
CA ALA A 132 -6.48 -10.00 -12.53
C ALA A 132 -6.50 -8.48 -12.77
N ARG A 133 -5.68 -7.72 -12.03
CA ARG A 133 -5.50 -6.28 -12.22
C ARG A 133 -5.03 -5.97 -13.65
N GLN A 134 -3.97 -6.63 -14.12
CA GLN A 134 -3.46 -6.43 -15.49
C GLN A 134 -4.52 -6.66 -16.55
N ARG A 135 -5.35 -7.70 -16.37
CA ARG A 135 -6.48 -7.96 -17.28
C ARG A 135 -7.52 -6.85 -17.25
N ILE A 136 -7.88 -6.36 -16.06
CA ILE A 136 -8.84 -5.26 -15.90
C ILE A 136 -8.32 -4.00 -16.58
N VAL A 137 -7.09 -3.58 -16.30
CA VAL A 137 -6.47 -2.40 -16.93
C VAL A 137 -6.46 -2.54 -18.45
N ARG A 138 -6.05 -3.70 -18.98
CA ARG A 138 -6.08 -3.95 -20.43
C ARG A 138 -7.49 -3.94 -21.02
N THR A 139 -8.48 -4.45 -20.30
CA THR A 139 -9.87 -4.45 -20.76
C THR A 139 -10.48 -3.04 -20.72
N LEU A 140 -10.05 -2.20 -19.79
CA LEU A 140 -10.50 -0.83 -19.60
C LEU A 140 -9.51 0.20 -20.16
N GLU A 141 -8.71 -0.19 -21.14
CA GLU A 141 -7.68 0.66 -21.74
C GLU A 141 -8.34 1.94 -22.30
N GLY A 142 -7.85 3.11 -21.85
CA GLY A 142 -8.44 4.42 -22.15
C GLY A 142 -9.48 4.93 -21.13
N VAL A 143 -9.80 4.16 -20.09
CA VAL A 143 -10.69 4.54 -18.98
C VAL A 143 -10.05 4.32 -17.61
N ALA A 144 -9.15 3.34 -17.47
CA ALA A 144 -8.41 3.07 -16.24
C ALA A 144 -6.89 3.10 -16.50
N GLU A 145 -6.14 3.67 -15.56
CA GLU A 145 -4.66 3.68 -15.50
C GLU A 145 -4.14 2.90 -14.26
#